data_AF-A0A7J6Q056-F1
#
_entry.id   AF-A0A7J6Q056-F1
#
_cell.length_a   1.000
_cell.length_b   1.000
_cell.length_c   1.000
_cell.angle_alpha   90.00
_cell.angle_beta   90.00
_cell.angle_gamma   90.00
#
_symmetry.space_group_name_H-M   'P 1'
#
loop_
_entity.id
_entity.type
_entity.pdbx_description
1 polymer ?
#
loop_
_entity_poly.entity_id
_entity_poly.type
_entity_poly.pdbx_seq_one_letter_code
_entity_poly.pdbx_strand_id
1 'polypeptide(L)'
;VFPGGRTGKCCALLKDKKRTMITDLGVAPDFRAGPDRGIPTDCRILYTTAFYACGDGYACREYIPNHPQIKSGYTKLFAGLSAAWACKNDDFTYMAKHACDVVFGNEVEFTAFAEHLGIAGISKMSPREIAEAVSAFMKPGAWAIMTQGPDPVICCSNLTDTCDAFAHTVRDLDPLAISDDIGAGDGFVGGFIAAIYAR
;
A
#
# COMPACT_ATOMS: atom_id res chain seq x y z
N VAL A 1 -22.30 -11.45 2.17
CA VAL A 1 -22.15 -12.65 3.03
C VAL A 1 -22.01 -13.85 2.12
N PHE A 2 -21.07 -14.76 2.38
CA PHE A 2 -20.87 -16.01 1.62
C PHE A 2 -21.42 -17.18 2.44
N PRO A 3 -22.67 -17.64 2.19
CA PRO A 3 -23.26 -18.74 2.96
C PRO A 3 -22.43 -20.01 2.81
N GLY A 4 -22.10 -20.66 3.92
CA GLY A 4 -21.24 -21.86 3.94
C GLY A 4 -19.73 -21.57 3.78
N GLY A 5 -19.35 -20.31 3.56
CA GLY A 5 -17.97 -19.87 3.49
C GLY A 5 -17.26 -19.88 4.83
N ARG A 6 -16.01 -20.33 4.88
CA ARG A 6 -15.16 -20.23 6.07
C ARG A 6 -14.48 -18.85 6.11
N THR A 7 -14.58 -18.14 7.23
CA THR A 7 -13.83 -16.91 7.46
C THR A 7 -12.32 -17.19 7.41
N GLY A 8 -11.59 -16.31 6.72
CA GLY A 8 -10.13 -16.36 6.66
C GLY A 8 -9.48 -16.20 8.03
N LYS A 9 -8.25 -16.69 8.16
CA LYS A 9 -7.47 -16.69 9.39
C LYS A 9 -6.02 -16.35 9.07
N CYS A 10 -5.40 -15.53 9.89
CA CYS A 10 -3.96 -15.28 9.85
C CYS A 10 -3.35 -15.79 11.16
N CYS A 11 -2.41 -16.72 11.05
CA CYS A 11 -1.60 -17.18 12.17
C CYS A 11 -0.35 -16.32 12.24
N ALA A 12 -0.17 -15.59 13.35
CA ALA A 12 1.06 -14.89 13.66
C ALA A 12 1.93 -15.75 14.57
N LEU A 13 3.01 -16.31 14.01
CA LEU A 13 4.01 -17.05 14.76
C LEU A 13 5.05 -16.07 15.30
N LEU A 14 5.14 -15.99 16.62
CA LEU A 14 6.07 -15.12 17.34
C LEU A 14 7.25 -15.95 17.84
N LYS A 15 8.47 -15.50 17.52
CA LYS A 15 9.70 -16.01 18.11
C LYS A 15 10.64 -14.85 18.39
N ASP A 16 10.89 -14.59 19.67
CA ASP A 16 11.62 -13.41 20.13
C ASP A 16 10.98 -12.13 19.56
N LYS A 17 11.77 -11.25 18.94
CA LYS A 17 11.29 -10.04 18.23
C LYS A 17 11.00 -10.27 16.75
N LYS A 18 10.90 -11.53 16.30
CA LYS A 18 10.59 -11.87 14.91
C LYS A 18 9.20 -12.46 14.80
N ARG A 19 8.54 -12.13 13.70
CA ARG A 19 7.23 -12.69 13.35
C ARG A 19 7.23 -13.37 12.00
N THR A 20 6.36 -14.35 11.85
CA THR A 20 6.02 -14.97 10.57
C THR A 20 4.51 -15.10 10.51
N MET A 21 3.91 -14.55 9.46
CA MET A 21 2.47 -14.58 9.26
C MET A 21 2.12 -15.63 8.20
N ILE A 22 1.15 -16.49 8.51
CA ILE A 22 0.64 -17.52 7.61
C ILE A 22 -0.86 -17.35 7.49
N THR A 23 -1.34 -17.05 6.29
CA THR A 23 -2.75 -16.70 6.05
C THR A 23 -3.46 -17.81 5.28
N ASP A 24 -4.56 -18.32 5.84
CA ASP A 24 -5.63 -19.01 5.12
C ASP A 24 -6.69 -17.97 4.77
N LEU A 25 -6.84 -17.64 3.50
CA LEU A 25 -7.72 -16.55 3.07
C LEU A 25 -9.21 -16.88 3.24
N GLY A 26 -9.59 -18.15 3.39
CA GLY A 26 -11.00 -18.55 3.43
C GLY A 26 -11.77 -17.99 2.22
N VAL A 27 -12.91 -17.34 2.46
CA VAL A 27 -13.72 -16.68 1.42
C VAL A 27 -13.34 -15.23 1.11
N ALA A 28 -12.29 -14.69 1.73
CA ALA A 28 -11.84 -13.32 1.41
C ALA A 28 -11.56 -13.11 -0.09
N PRO A 29 -10.94 -14.06 -0.83
CA PRO A 29 -10.65 -13.90 -2.25
C PRO A 29 -11.89 -14.03 -3.15
N ASP A 30 -13.07 -14.33 -2.59
CA ASP A 30 -14.32 -14.43 -3.35
C ASP A 30 -15.06 -13.09 -3.43
N PHE A 31 -14.62 -12.10 -2.66
CA PHE A 31 -15.18 -10.75 -2.74
C PHE A 31 -14.92 -10.12 -4.11
N ARG A 32 -15.97 -9.59 -4.75
CA ARG A 32 -15.87 -8.87 -6.01
C ARG A 32 -16.47 -7.47 -5.87
N ALA A 33 -15.68 -6.43 -6.07
CA ALA A 33 -16.21 -5.06 -6.07
C ALA A 33 -17.17 -4.85 -7.26
N GLY A 34 -18.15 -3.98 -7.09
CA GLY A 34 -19.15 -3.67 -8.11
C GLY A 34 -20.12 -2.59 -7.64
N PRO A 35 -21.08 -2.16 -8.48
CA PRO A 35 -21.96 -1.03 -8.18
C PRO A 35 -22.66 -1.10 -6.82
N ASP A 36 -23.11 -2.29 -6.41
CA ASP A 36 -23.91 -2.48 -5.19
C ASP A 36 -23.09 -2.74 -3.91
N ARG A 37 -21.77 -2.96 -4.04
CA ARG A 37 -20.88 -3.36 -2.93
C ARG A 37 -19.47 -2.80 -3.08
N GLY A 38 -19.36 -1.68 -3.79
CA GLY A 38 -18.10 -1.02 -4.18
C GLY A 38 -17.87 0.24 -3.36
N ILE A 39 -17.59 1.34 -4.07
CA ILE A 39 -17.20 2.62 -3.47
C ILE A 39 -18.46 3.40 -3.07
N PRO A 40 -18.69 3.68 -1.77
CA PRO A 40 -19.83 4.50 -1.33
C PRO A 40 -19.86 5.88 -1.98
N THR A 41 -21.05 6.47 -2.15
CA THR A 41 -21.22 7.75 -2.87
C THR A 41 -20.57 8.95 -2.19
N ASP A 42 -20.32 8.85 -0.89
CA ASP A 42 -19.69 9.86 -0.04
C ASP A 42 -18.24 9.53 0.33
N CYS A 43 -17.64 8.53 -0.33
CA CYS A 43 -16.28 8.09 -0.07
C CYS A 43 -15.25 9.15 -0.48
N ARG A 44 -14.57 9.75 0.50
CA ARG A 44 -13.48 10.72 0.25
C ARG A 44 -12.12 10.07 0.05
N ILE A 45 -11.88 8.97 0.75
CA ILE A 45 -10.63 8.23 0.70
C ILE A 45 -10.98 6.76 0.59
N LEU A 46 -10.48 6.12 -0.46
CA LEU A 46 -10.51 4.68 -0.64
C LEU A 46 -9.11 4.15 -0.36
N TYR A 47 -8.99 3.22 0.59
CA TYR A 47 -7.76 2.48 0.84
C TYR A 47 -7.91 1.02 0.40
N THR A 48 -6.95 0.51 -0.34
CA THR A 48 -6.87 -0.89 -0.77
C THR A 48 -5.44 -1.43 -0.64
N THR A 49 -5.24 -2.70 -0.94
CA THR A 49 -3.97 -3.40 -0.74
C THR A 49 -3.61 -4.27 -1.93
N ALA A 50 -2.31 -4.54 -2.12
CA ALA A 50 -1.86 -5.54 -3.08
C ALA A 50 -2.43 -6.94 -2.76
N PHE A 51 -2.69 -7.26 -1.48
CA PHE A 51 -3.42 -8.48 -1.12
C PHE A 51 -4.80 -8.55 -1.76
N TYR A 52 -5.52 -7.42 -1.84
CA TYR A 52 -6.82 -7.37 -2.53
C TYR A 52 -6.68 -7.63 -4.03
N ALA A 53 -5.67 -7.04 -4.68
CA ALA A 53 -5.39 -7.28 -6.10
C ALA A 53 -5.11 -8.75 -6.41
N CYS A 54 -4.49 -9.50 -5.49
CA CYS A 54 -4.30 -10.94 -5.65
C CYS A 54 -5.62 -11.74 -5.64
N GLY A 55 -6.68 -11.23 -5.02
CA GLY A 55 -8.00 -11.88 -4.98
C GLY A 55 -8.97 -11.39 -6.05
N ASP A 56 -8.91 -10.10 -6.40
CA ASP A 56 -9.82 -9.44 -7.35
C ASP A 56 -9.05 -8.45 -8.24
N GLY A 57 -8.19 -9.00 -9.11
CA GLY A 57 -7.41 -8.22 -10.07
C GLY A 57 -8.26 -7.38 -11.02
N TYR A 58 -9.45 -7.87 -11.41
CA TYR A 58 -10.39 -7.09 -12.22
C TYR A 58 -10.79 -5.79 -11.53
N ALA A 59 -11.04 -5.81 -10.21
CA ALA A 59 -11.38 -4.58 -9.52
C ALA A 59 -10.23 -3.57 -9.52
N CYS A 60 -9.00 -4.03 -9.30
CA CYS A 60 -7.81 -3.17 -9.28
C CYS A 60 -7.42 -2.64 -10.67
N ARG A 61 -7.66 -3.42 -11.73
CA ARG A 61 -7.33 -3.02 -13.11
C ARG A 61 -8.43 -2.19 -13.77
N GLU A 62 -9.68 -2.61 -13.63
CA GLU A 62 -10.79 -2.07 -14.43
C GLU A 62 -11.77 -1.25 -13.60
N TYR A 63 -12.27 -1.78 -12.49
CA TYR A 63 -13.37 -1.14 -11.74
C TYR A 63 -12.94 0.12 -10.98
N ILE A 64 -11.92 0.01 -10.10
CA ILE A 64 -11.48 1.11 -9.23
C ILE A 64 -10.87 2.25 -10.06
N PRO A 65 -9.91 2.02 -10.98
CA PRO A 65 -9.31 3.12 -11.76
C PRO A 65 -10.31 3.87 -12.63
N ASN A 66 -11.36 3.19 -13.11
CA ASN A 66 -12.38 3.81 -13.97
C ASN A 66 -13.60 4.34 -13.21
N HIS A 67 -13.65 4.18 -11.89
CA HIS A 67 -14.79 4.64 -11.10
C HIS A 67 -14.93 6.18 -11.19
N PRO A 68 -16.13 6.74 -11.43
CA PRO A 68 -16.31 8.17 -11.65
C PRO A 68 -15.75 9.06 -10.53
N GLN A 69 -15.87 8.62 -9.26
CA GLN A 69 -15.33 9.37 -8.12
C GLN A 69 -13.80 9.39 -8.07
N ILE A 70 -13.13 8.35 -8.58
CA ILE A 70 -11.67 8.26 -8.66
C ILE A 70 -11.17 9.13 -9.81
N LYS A 71 -11.80 9.02 -10.99
CA LYS A 71 -11.43 9.83 -12.17
C LYS A 71 -11.65 11.33 -11.97
N SER A 72 -12.70 11.72 -11.25
CA SER A 72 -12.96 13.14 -10.93
C SER A 72 -12.06 13.68 -9.82
N GLY A 73 -11.36 12.80 -9.09
CA GLY A 73 -10.57 13.16 -7.92
C GLY A 73 -11.40 13.45 -6.67
N TYR A 74 -12.71 13.19 -6.69
CA TYR A 74 -13.59 13.28 -5.51
C TYR A 74 -13.17 12.31 -4.41
N THR A 75 -12.83 11.08 -4.79
CA THR A 75 -12.25 10.05 -3.93
C THR A 75 -10.77 9.95 -4.20
N LYS A 76 -9.94 10.09 -3.16
CA LYS A 76 -8.50 9.80 -3.23
C LYS A 76 -8.26 8.30 -3.08
N LEU A 77 -7.45 7.73 -3.95
CA LEU A 77 -7.08 6.32 -3.92
C LEU A 77 -5.73 6.12 -3.26
N PHE A 78 -5.73 5.45 -2.11
CA PHE A 78 -4.53 5.07 -1.40
C PHE A 78 -4.36 3.55 -1.47
N ALA A 79 -3.12 3.08 -1.56
CA ALA A 79 -2.84 1.65 -1.67
C ALA A 79 -1.60 1.23 -0.86
N GLY A 80 -1.64 0.03 -0.26
CA GLY A 80 -0.48 -0.58 0.39
C GLY A 80 0.17 -1.68 -0.45
N LEU A 81 1.50 -1.72 -0.54
CA LEU A 81 2.27 -2.79 -1.18
C LEU A 81 2.14 -4.14 -0.45
N SER A 82 1.85 -4.10 0.86
CA SER A 82 1.36 -5.21 1.69
C SER A 82 2.36 -6.34 1.98
N ALA A 83 3.03 -6.88 0.97
CA ALA A 83 4.08 -7.89 1.09
C ALA A 83 4.91 -7.97 -0.19
N ALA A 84 6.19 -8.32 -0.06
CA ALA A 84 7.11 -8.46 -1.18
C ALA A 84 6.65 -9.41 -2.30
N TRP A 85 5.81 -10.40 -1.98
CA TRP A 85 5.22 -11.30 -2.99
C TRP A 85 3.94 -10.73 -3.59
N ALA A 86 3.13 -10.00 -2.82
CA ALA A 86 1.82 -9.52 -3.22
C ALA A 86 1.93 -8.31 -4.16
N CYS A 87 2.91 -7.43 -3.91
CA CYS A 87 3.15 -6.24 -4.75
C CYS A 87 3.63 -6.58 -6.17
N LYS A 88 4.08 -7.82 -6.43
CA LYS A 88 4.49 -8.31 -7.75
C LYS A 88 3.28 -8.78 -8.57
N ASN A 89 2.23 -7.95 -8.62
CA ASN A 89 0.95 -8.25 -9.28
C ASN A 89 0.64 -7.17 -10.32
N ASP A 90 0.44 -7.58 -11.58
CA ASP A 90 0.27 -6.65 -12.71
C ASP A 90 -0.99 -5.77 -12.60
N ASP A 91 -2.04 -6.25 -11.95
CA ASP A 91 -3.28 -5.48 -11.77
C ASP A 91 -3.12 -4.42 -10.67
N PHE A 92 -2.37 -4.72 -9.61
CA PHE A 92 -1.92 -3.72 -8.65
C PHE A 92 -0.99 -2.70 -9.30
N THR A 93 -0.03 -3.16 -10.11
CA THR A 93 0.91 -2.30 -10.85
C THR A 93 0.16 -1.31 -11.76
N TYR A 94 -0.87 -1.79 -12.47
CA TYR A 94 -1.75 -0.94 -13.26
C TYR A 94 -2.45 0.13 -12.41
N MET A 95 -3.06 -0.28 -11.30
CA MET A 95 -3.76 0.63 -10.38
C MET A 95 -2.82 1.70 -9.81
N ALA A 96 -1.63 1.30 -9.37
CA ALA A 96 -0.59 2.18 -8.83
C ALA A 96 -0.17 3.24 -9.86
N LYS A 97 0.02 2.82 -11.12
CA LYS A 97 0.39 3.70 -12.22
C LYS A 97 -0.68 4.70 -12.59
N HIS A 98 -1.94 4.27 -12.63
CA HIS A 98 -3.00 5.02 -13.31
C HIS A 98 -3.97 5.73 -12.37
N ALA A 99 -4.10 5.29 -11.11
CA ALA A 99 -5.16 5.76 -10.23
C ALA A 99 -4.70 6.14 -8.82
N CYS A 100 -3.69 5.48 -8.25
CA CYS A 100 -3.28 5.75 -6.87
C CYS A 100 -2.74 7.17 -6.68
N ASP A 101 -3.29 7.90 -5.70
CA ASP A 101 -2.76 9.16 -5.20
C ASP A 101 -1.62 8.93 -4.20
N VAL A 102 -1.65 7.81 -3.46
CA VAL A 102 -0.62 7.44 -2.50
C VAL A 102 -0.37 5.92 -2.54
N VAL A 103 0.89 5.51 -2.56
CA VAL A 103 1.33 4.13 -2.37
C VAL A 103 2.21 4.06 -1.12
N PHE A 104 1.81 3.20 -0.19
CA PHE A 104 2.51 2.91 1.06
C PHE A 104 3.23 1.57 1.01
N GLY A 105 4.31 1.45 1.75
CA GLY A 105 5.01 0.18 1.97
C GLY A 105 6.22 0.35 2.87
N ASN A 106 6.86 -0.76 3.23
CA ASN A 106 8.19 -0.75 3.85
C ASN A 106 9.31 -0.89 2.80
N GLU A 107 10.55 -0.77 3.23
CA GLU A 107 11.74 -0.87 2.38
C GLU A 107 11.85 -2.20 1.62
N VAL A 108 11.42 -3.31 2.23
CA VAL A 108 11.43 -4.63 1.61
C VAL A 108 10.41 -4.72 0.48
N GLU A 109 9.20 -4.20 0.71
CA GLU A 109 8.12 -4.13 -0.27
C GLU A 109 8.45 -3.18 -1.42
N PHE A 110 9.00 -2.00 -1.13
CA PHE A 110 9.41 -1.04 -2.14
C PHE A 110 10.51 -1.61 -3.04
N THR A 111 11.50 -2.28 -2.45
CA THR A 111 12.55 -2.98 -3.20
C THR A 111 11.94 -4.03 -4.12
N ALA A 112 11.08 -4.89 -3.58
CA ALA A 112 10.42 -5.96 -4.33
C ALA A 112 9.52 -5.42 -5.46
N PHE A 113 8.81 -4.31 -5.22
CA PHE A 113 7.98 -3.67 -6.23
C PHE A 113 8.85 -3.04 -7.33
N ALA A 114 9.91 -2.32 -6.97
CA ALA A 114 10.81 -1.71 -7.92
C ALA A 114 11.52 -2.75 -8.82
N GLU A 115 11.89 -3.91 -8.28
CA GLU A 115 12.35 -5.06 -9.06
C GLU A 115 11.30 -5.54 -10.08
N HIS A 116 10.04 -5.65 -9.65
CA HIS A 116 8.93 -6.07 -10.51
C HIS A 116 8.65 -5.04 -11.63
N LEU A 117 8.87 -3.75 -11.37
CA LEU A 117 8.82 -2.69 -12.38
C LEU A 117 10.00 -2.74 -13.38
N GLY A 118 10.99 -3.60 -13.16
CA GLY A 118 12.17 -3.70 -14.01
C GLY A 118 13.15 -2.54 -13.85
N ILE A 119 13.14 -1.84 -12.71
CA ILE A 119 14.10 -0.77 -12.44
C ILE A 119 15.51 -1.37 -12.31
N ALA A 120 16.44 -0.86 -13.11
CA ALA A 120 17.80 -1.37 -13.15
C ALA A 120 18.63 -0.88 -11.96
N GLY A 121 19.54 -1.70 -11.45
CA GLY A 121 20.52 -1.29 -10.44
C GLY A 121 20.00 -1.17 -9.01
N ILE A 122 18.81 -1.72 -8.70
CA ILE A 122 18.17 -1.66 -7.39
C ILE A 122 19.10 -2.06 -6.23
N SER A 123 19.94 -3.08 -6.42
CA SER A 123 20.90 -3.53 -5.40
C SER A 123 21.96 -2.50 -4.98
N LYS A 124 22.08 -1.39 -5.72
CA LYS A 124 23.00 -0.28 -5.44
C LYS A 124 22.29 1.01 -5.04
N MET A 125 20.96 1.03 -5.10
CA MET A 125 20.16 2.21 -4.78
C MET A 125 19.95 2.32 -3.27
N SER A 126 19.99 3.54 -2.77
CA SER A 126 19.50 3.90 -1.44
C SER A 126 17.98 3.74 -1.37
N PRO A 127 17.41 3.59 -0.16
CA PRO A 127 15.96 3.54 0.02
C PRO A 127 15.25 4.77 -0.60
N ARG A 128 15.86 5.96 -0.51
CA ARG A 128 15.33 7.17 -1.15
C ARG A 128 15.26 7.03 -2.66
N GLU A 129 16.35 6.60 -3.32
CA GLU A 129 16.37 6.42 -4.78
C GLU A 129 15.33 5.40 -5.25
N ILE A 130 15.08 4.35 -4.46
CA ILE A 130 14.02 3.37 -4.74
C ILE A 130 12.64 4.03 -4.66
N ALA A 131 12.36 4.79 -3.59
CA ALA A 131 11.08 5.48 -3.42
C ALA A 131 10.84 6.55 -4.50
N GLU A 132 11.89 7.29 -4.90
CA GLU A 132 11.84 8.25 -6.01
C GLU A 132 11.54 7.55 -7.35
N ALA A 133 12.19 6.43 -7.63
CA ALA A 133 11.95 5.66 -8.86
C ALA A 133 10.53 5.06 -8.90
N VAL A 134 10.02 4.55 -7.78
CA VAL A 134 8.63 4.09 -7.66
C VAL A 134 7.66 5.26 -7.83
N SER A 135 7.92 6.41 -7.21
CA SER A 135 7.10 7.62 -7.39
C SER A 135 7.04 8.05 -8.86
N ALA A 136 8.18 8.04 -9.56
CA ALA A 136 8.27 8.39 -10.98
C ALA A 136 7.46 7.46 -11.90
N PHE A 137 7.23 6.20 -11.49
CA PHE A 137 6.37 5.26 -12.22
C PHE A 137 4.88 5.55 -12.06
N MET A 138 4.48 6.16 -10.95
CA MET A 138 3.08 6.45 -10.62
C MET A 138 2.53 7.64 -11.43
N LYS A 139 1.21 7.89 -11.35
CA LYS A 139 0.60 9.07 -11.99
C LYS A 139 1.23 10.37 -11.45
N PRO A 140 1.29 11.45 -12.24
CA PRO A 140 1.88 12.71 -11.79
C PRO A 140 1.26 13.25 -10.50
N GLY A 141 2.11 13.75 -9.61
CA GLY A 141 1.73 14.31 -8.30
C GLY A 141 1.29 13.26 -7.27
N ALA A 142 1.47 11.97 -7.54
CA ALA A 142 1.20 10.92 -6.57
C ALA A 142 2.38 10.78 -5.59
N TRP A 143 2.12 10.18 -4.43
CA TRP A 143 3.10 10.02 -3.37
C TRP A 143 3.49 8.56 -3.17
N ALA A 144 4.79 8.30 -3.15
CA ALA A 144 5.38 7.08 -2.60
C ALA A 144 5.81 7.37 -1.15
N ILE A 145 5.24 6.65 -0.18
CA ILE A 145 5.55 6.79 1.24
C ILE A 145 6.11 5.46 1.76
N MET A 146 7.39 5.47 2.08
CA MET A 146 8.14 4.30 2.50
C MET A 146 8.54 4.38 3.97
N THR A 147 8.02 3.46 4.76
CA THR A 147 8.42 3.24 6.16
C THR A 147 9.69 2.41 6.22
N GLN A 148 10.48 2.56 7.30
CA GLN A 148 11.78 1.89 7.46
C GLN A 148 12.00 1.43 8.91
N GLY A 149 10.96 0.88 9.55
CA GLY A 149 10.99 0.57 10.98
C GLY A 149 11.30 1.81 11.83
N PRO A 150 12.41 1.85 12.59
CA PRO A 150 12.80 3.02 13.38
C PRO A 150 13.45 4.14 12.54
N ASP A 151 13.87 3.86 11.30
CA ASP A 151 14.51 4.86 10.45
C ASP A 151 13.46 5.85 9.87
N PRO A 152 13.89 7.05 9.44
CA PRO A 152 12.96 8.07 8.93
C PRO A 152 12.06 7.55 7.81
N VAL A 153 10.79 7.95 7.83
CA VAL A 153 9.85 7.67 6.75
C VAL A 153 10.21 8.53 5.54
N ILE A 154 10.39 7.92 4.38
CA ILE A 154 10.72 8.61 3.14
C ILE A 154 9.43 8.91 2.37
N CYS A 155 9.24 10.16 1.99
CA CYS A 155 8.10 10.63 1.21
C CYS A 155 8.62 11.21 -0.10
N CYS A 156 8.17 10.68 -1.24
CA CYS A 156 8.56 11.13 -2.57
C CYS A 156 7.31 11.39 -3.43
N SER A 157 7.26 12.52 -4.10
CA SER A 157 6.24 12.82 -5.10
C SER A 157 6.85 13.20 -6.43
N ASN A 158 6.26 12.72 -7.52
CA ASN A 158 6.61 13.06 -8.89
C ASN A 158 5.77 14.26 -9.37
N LEU A 159 5.96 15.42 -8.74
CA LEU A 159 5.41 16.67 -9.28
C LEU A 159 5.97 16.87 -10.69
N THR A 160 5.18 17.50 -11.56
CA THR A 160 5.30 17.40 -13.03
C THR A 160 6.69 17.72 -13.60
N ASP A 161 7.58 18.39 -12.85
CA ASP A 161 8.94 18.74 -13.31
C ASP A 161 10.04 18.60 -12.23
N THR A 162 9.71 18.18 -10.99
CA THR A 162 10.69 17.97 -9.90
C THR A 162 10.20 16.89 -8.95
N CYS A 163 11.11 16.04 -8.46
CA CYS A 163 10.76 15.14 -7.36
C CYS A 163 10.80 15.95 -6.05
N ASP A 164 9.65 16.16 -5.43
CA ASP A 164 9.60 16.63 -4.05
C ASP A 164 9.79 15.42 -3.14
N ALA A 165 10.88 15.43 -2.39
CA ALA A 165 11.20 14.32 -1.53
C ALA A 165 11.79 14.81 -0.22
N PHE A 166 11.23 14.30 0.88
CA PHE A 166 11.66 14.61 2.24
C PHE A 166 11.59 13.36 3.11
N ALA A 167 12.23 13.43 4.28
CA ALA A 167 12.19 12.38 5.27
C ALA A 167 11.55 12.90 6.56
N HIS A 168 10.68 12.10 7.16
CA HIS A 168 10.10 12.39 8.47
C HIS A 168 10.71 11.46 9.51
N THR A 169 11.45 12.03 10.47
CA THR A 169 12.04 11.25 11.56
C THR A 169 10.96 10.57 12.39
N VAL A 170 11.19 9.29 12.70
CA VAL A 170 10.36 8.54 13.64
C VAL A 170 10.84 8.88 15.05
N ARG A 171 9.90 9.09 15.98
CA ARG A 171 10.29 9.33 17.37
C ARG A 171 10.96 8.09 17.93
N ASP A 172 12.13 8.27 18.55
CA ASP A 172 12.81 7.19 19.25
C ASP A 172 11.91 6.59 20.33
N LEU A 173 11.84 5.26 20.32
CA LEU A 173 11.13 4.46 21.30
C LEU A 173 12.13 3.50 21.96
N ASP A 174 12.00 3.33 23.27
CA ASP A 174 12.74 2.29 23.98
C ASP A 174 12.37 0.92 23.39
N PRO A 175 13.32 0.11 22.88
CA PRO A 175 13.03 -1.22 22.35
C PRO A 175 12.40 -2.18 23.36
N LEU A 176 12.44 -1.88 24.66
CA LEU A 176 11.75 -2.63 25.72
C LEU A 176 10.29 -2.21 25.90
N ALA A 177 9.89 -1.04 25.39
CA ALA A 177 8.50 -0.57 25.41
C ALA A 177 7.67 -1.13 24.26
N ILE A 178 8.29 -1.80 23.28
CA ILE A 178 7.62 -2.42 22.14
C ILE A 178 7.16 -3.84 22.55
N SER A 179 5.85 -4.00 22.79
CA SER A 179 5.24 -5.30 23.11
C SER A 179 5.24 -6.25 21.91
N ASP A 180 4.89 -5.73 20.74
CA ASP A 180 4.97 -6.35 19.43
C ASP A 180 4.95 -5.26 18.36
N ASP A 181 5.32 -5.62 17.15
CA ASP A 181 5.31 -4.72 15.99
C ASP A 181 4.23 -5.10 14.97
N ILE A 182 3.36 -6.07 15.28
CA ILE A 182 2.36 -6.61 14.34
C ILE A 182 1.41 -5.50 13.95
N GLY A 183 1.23 -5.31 12.64
CA GLY A 183 0.36 -4.26 12.13
C GLY A 183 0.90 -2.84 12.32
N ALA A 184 2.19 -2.65 12.66
CA ALA A 184 2.77 -1.30 12.75
C ALA A 184 2.60 -0.50 11.44
N GLY A 185 2.75 -1.16 10.28
CA GLY A 185 2.46 -0.55 8.98
C GLY A 185 0.99 -0.18 8.79
N ASP A 186 0.06 -1.07 9.18
CA ASP A 186 -1.38 -0.80 9.12
C ASP A 186 -1.76 0.36 10.05
N GLY A 187 -1.17 0.42 11.26
CA GLY A 187 -1.34 1.51 12.21
C GLY A 187 -0.81 2.84 11.68
N PHE A 188 0.35 2.84 11.00
CA PHE A 188 0.89 4.01 10.32
C PHE A 188 -0.07 4.53 9.25
N VAL A 189 -0.55 3.65 8.36
CA VAL A 189 -1.49 4.03 7.29
C VAL A 189 -2.82 4.52 7.88
N GLY A 190 -3.35 3.86 8.90
CA GLY A 190 -4.56 4.29 9.60
C GLY A 190 -4.42 5.68 10.22
N GLY A 191 -3.29 5.95 10.89
CA GLY A 191 -2.97 7.28 11.43
C GLY A 191 -2.84 8.35 10.35
N PHE A 192 -2.19 8.02 9.22
CA PHE A 192 -2.07 8.92 8.07
C PHE A 192 -3.45 9.27 7.50
N ILE A 193 -4.30 8.27 7.22
CA ILE A 193 -5.65 8.48 6.69
C ILE A 193 -6.49 9.32 7.64
N ALA A 194 -6.44 9.04 8.94
CA ALA A 194 -7.17 9.82 9.94
C ALA A 194 -6.73 11.29 9.95
N ALA A 195 -5.43 11.56 9.85
CA ALA A 195 -4.89 12.92 9.81
C ALA A 195 -5.26 13.67 8.52
N ILE A 196 -5.31 12.99 7.36
CA ILE A 196 -5.74 13.58 6.10
C ILE A 196 -7.24 13.86 6.12
N TYR A 197 -8.05 12.94 6.61
CA TYR A 197 -9.51 13.10 6.66
C TYR A 197 -9.97 14.21 7.61
N ALA A 198 -9.20 14.47 8.68
CA ALA A 198 -9.51 15.51 9.64
C ALA A 198 -9.23 16.95 9.14
N ARG A 199 -8.65 17.11 7.95
CA ARG A 199 -8.36 18.40 7.32
C ARG A 199 -9.35 18.72 6.22
#